data_AF-Q5WE18-F1
#
_entry.id   AF-Q5WE18-F1
#
_cell.length_a   1.000
_cell.length_b   1.000
_cell.length_c   1.000
_cell.angle_alpha   90.00
_cell.angle_beta   90.00
_cell.angle_gamma   90.00
#
_symmetry.space_group_name_H-M   'P 1'
#
loop_
_entity.id
_entity.type
_entity.pdbx_description
1 polymer ?
#
loop_
_entity_poly.entity_id
_entity_poly.type
_entity_poly.pdbx_seq_one_letter_code
_entity_poly.pdbx_strand_id
1 'polypeptide(L)'
;MNSTISAKEALRGPIEIYENDFTDGYRGYDKEVLDKIFLKLIVAVTRLEHDIRYCHRPECRCSPESNIKHLIDDYHDVIMGDLLSGVCGLSEVPLPRLREFIKQFEFHEIK
;
A
#
# COMPACT_ATOMS: atom_id res chain seq x y z
N MET A 1 -15.56 6.70 8.24
CA MET A 1 -14.55 6.11 9.13
C MET A 1 -13.24 6.77 8.75
N ASN A 2 -12.74 7.69 9.58
CA ASN A 2 -11.55 8.47 9.23
C ASN A 2 -10.33 7.59 9.47
N SER A 3 -9.63 7.18 8.41
CA SER A 3 -8.24 6.73 8.52
C SER A 3 -7.50 7.75 9.38
N THR A 4 -6.92 7.32 10.50
CA THR A 4 -6.28 8.22 11.47
C THR A 4 -4.92 8.75 10.99
N ILE A 5 -4.45 8.31 9.82
CA ILE A 5 -3.20 8.74 9.20
C ILE A 5 -3.45 9.38 7.84
N SER A 6 -2.66 10.41 7.56
CA SER A 6 -2.60 11.11 6.27
C SER A 6 -2.07 10.19 5.16
N ALA A 7 -2.32 10.54 3.89
CA ALA A 7 -1.72 9.82 2.76
C ALA A 7 -0.18 9.91 2.78
N LYS A 8 0.39 11.00 3.31
CA LYS A 8 1.83 11.14 3.59
C LYS A 8 2.35 10.08 4.55
N GLU A 9 1.67 9.88 5.67
CA GLU A 9 2.03 8.85 6.65
C GLU A 9 1.81 7.45 6.06
N ALA A 10 0.73 7.27 5.29
CA ALA A 10 0.46 6.02 4.59
C ALA A 10 1.47 5.71 3.48
N LEU A 11 2.16 6.72 2.93
CA LEU A 11 3.29 6.55 2.01
C LEU A 11 4.57 6.21 2.78
N ARG A 12 4.83 6.94 3.87
CA ARG A 12 6.02 6.76 4.70
C ARG A 12 6.13 5.34 5.23
N GLY A 13 5.05 4.77 5.75
CA GLY A 13 5.07 3.46 6.39
C GLY A 13 5.57 2.33 5.48
N PRO A 14 4.96 2.13 4.29
CA PRO A 14 5.45 1.16 3.31
C PRO A 14 6.91 1.41 2.90
N ILE A 15 7.34 2.66 2.70
CA ILE A 15 8.75 2.96 2.37
C ILE A 15 9.67 2.48 3.50
N GLU A 16 9.34 2.77 4.75
CA GLU A 16 10.14 2.35 5.90
C GLU A 16 10.20 0.82 6.03
N ILE A 17 9.08 0.12 5.89
CA ILE A 17 9.07 -1.35 5.92
C ILE A 17 9.93 -1.91 4.78
N TYR A 18 9.82 -1.31 3.59
CA TYR A 18 10.57 -1.72 2.42
C TYR A 18 12.08 -1.58 2.66
N GLU A 19 12.53 -0.39 3.06
CA GLU A 19 13.94 -0.03 3.19
C GLU A 19 14.59 -0.59 4.46
N ASN A 20 13.87 -0.63 5.59
CA ASN A 20 14.46 -1.04 6.87
C ASN A 20 14.48 -2.55 7.07
N ASP A 21 13.59 -3.29 6.41
CA ASP A 21 13.31 -4.69 6.76
C ASP A 21 13.26 -5.60 5.53
N PHE A 22 12.53 -5.20 4.49
CA PHE A 22 12.34 -6.08 3.33
C PHE A 22 13.58 -6.22 2.45
N THR A 23 14.27 -5.12 2.13
CA THR A 23 15.48 -5.11 1.27
C THR A 23 16.58 -5.98 1.85
N ASP A 24 16.92 -5.80 3.13
CA ASP A 24 18.05 -6.45 3.78
C ASP A 24 17.68 -7.72 4.56
N GLY A 25 16.48 -7.78 5.14
CA GLY A 25 16.05 -8.82 6.08
C GLY A 25 15.32 -10.00 5.43
N TYR A 26 14.46 -9.73 4.43
CA TYR A 26 13.63 -10.78 3.83
C TYR A 26 14.42 -11.70 2.89
N ARG A 27 14.35 -13.02 3.10
CA ARG A 27 15.06 -14.04 2.28
C ARG A 27 14.15 -15.16 1.74
N GLY A 28 12.83 -14.94 1.70
CA GLY A 28 11.87 -15.89 1.11
C GLY A 28 12.11 -16.11 -0.38
N TYR A 29 11.66 -17.26 -0.89
CA TYR A 29 11.81 -17.64 -2.31
C TYR A 29 10.98 -16.76 -3.25
N ASP A 30 9.98 -16.09 -2.70
CA ASP A 30 9.04 -15.16 -3.31
C ASP A 30 9.51 -13.70 -3.21
N LYS A 31 10.72 -13.41 -2.68
CA LYS A 31 11.26 -12.05 -2.53
C LYS A 31 11.09 -11.20 -3.78
N GLU A 32 11.40 -11.71 -4.97
CA GLU A 32 11.25 -10.94 -6.22
C GLU A 32 9.79 -10.59 -6.57
N VAL A 33 8.84 -11.44 -6.18
CA VAL A 33 7.41 -11.20 -6.38
C VAL A 33 6.92 -10.16 -5.38
N LEU A 34 7.28 -10.34 -4.10
CA LEU A 34 6.94 -9.40 -3.04
C LEU A 34 7.54 -8.02 -3.31
N ASP A 35 8.80 -7.94 -3.76
CA ASP A 35 9.48 -6.69 -4.13
C ASP A 35 8.66 -5.89 -5.16
N LYS A 36 8.22 -6.56 -6.22
CA LYS A 36 7.38 -5.95 -7.27
C LYS A 36 6.05 -5.46 -6.71
N ILE A 37 5.40 -6.22 -5.82
CA ILE A 37 4.12 -5.83 -5.21
C ILE A 37 4.33 -4.64 -4.27
N PHE A 38 5.39 -4.66 -3.47
CA PHE A 38 5.75 -3.59 -2.54
C PHE A 38 5.99 -2.27 -3.27
N LEU A 39 6.82 -2.29 -4.31
CA LEU A 39 7.11 -1.12 -5.12
C LEU A 39 5.86 -0.60 -5.86
N LYS A 40 4.99 -1.50 -6.36
CA LYS A 40 3.71 -1.09 -6.95
C LYS A 40 2.82 -0.37 -5.93
N LEU A 41 2.76 -0.87 -4.70
CA LEU A 41 2.00 -0.23 -3.62
C LEU A 41 2.58 1.15 -3.28
N ILE A 42 3.90 1.27 -3.11
CA ILE A 42 4.58 2.55 -2.86
C ILE A 42 4.28 3.55 -3.97
N VAL A 43 4.40 3.14 -5.24
CA VAL A 43 4.10 4.00 -6.39
C VAL A 43 2.63 4.44 -6.40
N ALA A 44 1.70 3.53 -6.13
CA ALA A 44 0.28 3.84 -6.12
C ALA A 44 -0.08 4.85 -5.02
N VAL A 45 0.45 4.67 -3.81
CA VAL A 45 0.24 5.60 -2.68
C VAL A 45 0.98 6.93 -2.91
N THR A 46 2.16 6.91 -3.54
CA THR A 46 2.88 8.14 -3.93
C THR A 46 2.03 9.00 -4.85
N ARG A 47 1.41 8.37 -5.85
CA ARG A 47 0.53 9.07 -6.80
C ARG A 47 -0.70 9.65 -6.11
N LEU A 48 -1.25 8.94 -5.12
CA LEU A 48 -2.36 9.45 -4.32
C LEU A 48 -1.96 10.67 -3.50
N GLU A 49 -0.87 10.59 -2.74
CA GLU A 49 -0.38 11.66 -1.86
C GLU A 49 -0.05 12.94 -2.64
N HIS A 50 0.53 12.80 -3.83
CA HIS A 50 0.92 13.93 -4.67
C HIS A 50 -0.12 14.33 -5.72
N ASP A 51 -1.31 13.74 -5.70
CA ASP A 51 -2.38 13.99 -6.68
C ASP A 51 -1.96 13.79 -8.14
N ILE A 52 -1.05 12.83 -8.41
CA ILE A 52 -0.53 12.54 -9.75
C ILE A 52 -1.52 11.66 -10.51
N ARG A 53 -2.42 12.32 -11.25
CA ARG A 53 -3.52 11.70 -11.97
C ARG A 53 -3.35 11.78 -13.48
N TYR A 54 -3.60 10.65 -14.14
CA TYR A 54 -3.85 10.63 -15.59
C TYR A 54 -5.32 10.95 -15.91
N CYS A 55 -6.23 10.62 -14.99
CA CYS A 55 -7.66 10.92 -15.09
C CYS A 55 -8.19 11.38 -13.73
N HIS A 56 -9.08 12.37 -13.77
CA HIS A 56 -9.71 12.94 -12.58
C HIS A 56 -10.84 12.08 -12.01
N ARG A 57 -11.33 11.08 -12.75
CA ARG A 57 -12.41 10.18 -12.30
C ARG A 57 -11.85 9.14 -11.32
N PRO A 58 -12.24 9.14 -10.04
CA PRO A 58 -11.73 8.20 -9.04
C PRO A 58 -11.98 6.73 -9.40
N GLU A 59 -13.03 6.45 -10.18
CA GLU A 59 -13.42 5.15 -10.71
C GLU A 59 -12.72 4.72 -11.99
N CYS A 60 -11.95 5.61 -12.64
CA CYS A 60 -11.10 5.16 -13.72
C CYS A 60 -10.05 4.21 -13.16
N ARG A 61 -9.81 3.07 -13.82
CA ARG A 61 -8.67 2.18 -13.55
C ARG A 61 -7.31 2.92 -13.49
N CYS A 62 -7.24 4.07 -14.14
CA CYS A 62 -6.08 4.93 -14.23
C CYS A 62 -5.91 5.92 -13.05
N SER A 63 -6.92 6.06 -12.20
CA SER A 63 -6.85 6.85 -10.96
C SER A 63 -5.94 6.17 -9.93
N PRO A 64 -5.34 6.93 -9.00
CA PRO A 64 -4.58 6.34 -7.91
C PRO A 64 -5.45 5.49 -6.98
N GLU A 65 -6.69 5.89 -6.68
CA GLU A 65 -7.59 5.15 -5.78
C GLU A 65 -7.96 3.78 -6.35
N SER A 66 -8.38 3.73 -7.62
CA SER A 66 -8.70 2.46 -8.27
C SER A 66 -7.45 1.59 -8.48
N ASN A 67 -6.28 2.20 -8.66
CA ASN A 67 -5.03 1.45 -8.77
C ASN A 67 -4.67 0.77 -7.43
N ILE A 68 -4.80 1.48 -6.31
CA ILE A 68 -4.62 0.91 -4.97
C ILE A 68 -5.64 -0.19 -4.74
N LYS A 69 -6.93 0.05 -5.05
CA LYS A 69 -7.99 -0.96 -4.93
C LYS A 69 -7.65 -2.24 -5.68
N HIS A 70 -7.29 -2.16 -6.96
CA HIS A 70 -6.95 -3.34 -7.74
C HIS A 70 -5.71 -4.05 -7.22
N LEU A 71 -4.70 -3.33 -6.73
CA LEU A 71 -3.54 -3.96 -6.10
C LEU A 71 -3.94 -4.73 -4.84
N ILE A 72 -4.86 -4.21 -4.03
CA ILE A 72 -5.38 -4.91 -2.86
C ILE A 72 -6.22 -6.11 -3.31
N ASP A 73 -7.13 -5.95 -4.25
CA ASP A 73 -7.98 -7.05 -4.74
C ASP A 73 -7.14 -8.21 -5.31
N ASP A 74 -6.09 -7.90 -6.08
CA ASP A 74 -5.22 -8.89 -6.71
C ASP A 74 -4.24 -9.56 -5.73
N TYR A 75 -3.83 -8.84 -4.66
CA TYR A 75 -2.75 -9.26 -3.76
C TYR A 75 -3.10 -9.13 -2.27
N HIS A 76 -4.38 -9.23 -1.91
CA HIS A 76 -4.88 -8.94 -0.56
C HIS A 76 -4.09 -9.69 0.53
N ASP A 77 -3.97 -11.00 0.38
CA ASP A 77 -3.32 -11.85 1.40
C ASP A 77 -1.84 -11.51 1.55
N VAL A 78 -1.17 -11.16 0.45
CA VAL A 78 0.23 -10.73 0.45
C VAL A 78 0.37 -9.36 1.13
N ILE A 79 -0.42 -8.37 0.72
CA ILE A 79 -0.32 -7.01 1.25
C ILE A 79 -0.71 -6.98 2.73
N MET A 80 -1.86 -7.55 3.07
CA MET A 80 -2.36 -7.53 4.44
C MET A 80 -1.62 -8.52 5.33
N GLY A 81 -1.26 -9.70 4.84
CA GLY A 81 -0.62 -10.76 5.61
C GLY A 81 0.90 -10.59 5.70
N ASP A 82 1.58 -10.58 4.56
CA ASP A 82 3.04 -10.65 4.52
C ASP A 82 3.71 -9.29 4.67
N LEU A 83 3.15 -8.25 4.03
CA LEU A 83 3.76 -6.92 4.01
C LEU A 83 3.34 -6.03 5.19
N LEU A 84 2.08 -6.10 5.62
CA LEU A 84 1.50 -5.20 6.64
C LEU A 84 1.07 -5.89 7.95
N SER A 85 1.23 -7.21 8.06
CA SER A 85 1.04 -7.97 9.31
C SER A 85 2.18 -8.97 9.60
N GLY A 86 3.17 -9.04 8.71
CA GLY A 86 4.04 -10.20 8.57
C GLY A 86 5.43 -10.00 9.16
N VAL A 87 6.40 -10.68 8.52
CA VAL A 87 7.79 -10.81 8.96
C VAL A 87 8.55 -9.48 8.90
N CYS A 88 8.10 -8.55 8.05
CA CYS A 88 8.67 -7.22 7.91
C CYS A 88 7.71 -6.19 8.51
N GLY A 89 8.19 -5.36 9.45
CA GLY A 89 7.31 -4.46 10.19
C GLY A 89 7.99 -3.25 10.82
N LEU A 90 9.27 -3.01 10.51
CA LEU A 90 10.02 -1.89 11.05
C LEU A 90 9.62 -0.55 10.40
N SER A 91 8.58 0.06 10.96
CA SER A 91 8.15 1.42 10.62
C SER A 91 7.75 2.20 11.87
N GLU A 92 7.99 3.51 11.82
CA GLU A 92 7.47 4.46 12.82
C GLU A 92 5.95 4.66 12.67
N VAL A 93 5.39 4.31 11.50
CA VAL A 93 3.94 4.35 11.26
C VAL A 93 3.34 3.02 11.74
N PRO A 94 2.38 3.04 12.70
CA PRO A 94 1.83 1.80 13.22
C PRO A 94 1.15 0.96 12.14
N LEU A 95 1.59 -0.30 11.99
CA LEU A 95 1.03 -1.26 11.02
C LEU A 95 -0.52 -1.36 11.03
N PRO A 96 -1.21 -1.37 12.20
CA PRO A 96 -2.68 -1.35 12.20
C PRO A 96 -3.27 -0.15 11.46
N ARG A 97 -2.64 1.04 11.56
CA ARG A 97 -3.13 2.25 10.88
C ARG A 97 -2.86 2.22 9.38
N LEU A 98 -1.73 1.65 8.96
CA LEU A 98 -1.48 1.39 7.54
C LEU A 98 -2.53 0.45 6.95
N ARG A 99 -2.85 -0.64 7.66
CA ARG A 99 -3.91 -1.57 7.23
C ARG A 99 -5.27 -0.87 7.15
N GLU A 100 -5.65 -0.07 8.15
CA GLU A 100 -6.89 0.71 8.10
C GLU A 100 -6.94 1.66 6.89
N PHE A 101 -5.83 2.37 6.61
CA PHE A 101 -5.73 3.24 5.44
C PHE A 101 -5.92 2.45 4.14
N ILE A 102 -5.26 1.31 3.99
CA ILE A 102 -5.36 0.48 2.78
C ILE A 102 -6.77 -0.11 2.64
N LYS A 103 -7.38 -0.58 3.74
CA LYS A 103 -8.75 -1.12 3.75
C LYS A 103 -9.83 -0.14 3.33
N GLN A 104 -9.56 1.17 3.39
CA GLN A 104 -10.52 2.15 2.89
C GLN A 104 -10.77 1.96 1.38
N PHE A 105 -9.82 1.40 0.63
CA PHE A 105 -9.97 1.16 -0.81
C PHE A 105 -10.68 -0.16 -1.14
N GLU A 106 -10.81 -1.10 -0.19
CA GLU A 106 -11.50 -2.39 -0.38
C GLU A 106 -13.01 -2.22 -0.58
N PHE A 107 -13.63 -1.23 0.08
CA PHE A 107 -15.10 -1.16 0.21
C PHE A 107 -15.79 0.00 -0.51
N HIS A 108 -15.10 0.74 -1.38
CA HIS A 108 -15.78 1.78 -2.16
C HIS A 108 -16.37 1.18 -3.45
N GLU A 109 -17.69 0.94 -3.44
CA GLU A 109 -18.50 1.36 -4.58
C GLU A 109 -18.22 2.85 -4.74
N ILE A 110 -17.56 3.20 -5.83
CA ILE A 110 -17.21 4.58 -6.12
C ILE A 110 -18.53 5.26 -6.47
N LYS A 111 -19.12 5.96 -5.49
CA LYS A 111 -20.35 6.72 -5.64
C LYS A 111 -20.06 8.11 -6.20
#